data_AF-A0A3D2GPB8-F1
#
_entry.id   AF-A0A3D2GPB8-F1
#
_cell.length_a   1.000
_cell.length_b   1.000
_cell.length_c   1.000
_cell.angle_alpha   90.00
_cell.angle_beta   90.00
_cell.angle_gamma   90.00
#
_symmetry.space_group_name_H-M   'P 1'
#
loop_
_entity.id
_entity.type
_entity.pdbx_description
1 polymer ?
#
loop_
_entity_poly.entity_id
_entity_poly.type
_entity_poly.pdbx_seq_one_letter_code
_entity_poly.pdbx_strand_id
1 'polypeptide(L)'
;MSLSAFAFYLFAVITVLSGTAVITSKNPVHSVFFLILAFFNAAGLFILMGAEFVAMILVIVYVGAVAVLFLFVVMMLDVDFVELKRGTLRYWPFAVL
;
A
#
# COMPACT_ATOMS: atom_id res chain seq x y z
N MET A 1 23.44 -2.58 19.92
CA MET A 1 22.60 -1.65 19.13
C MET A 1 21.86 -0.74 20.09
N SER A 2 21.81 0.56 19.83
CA SER A 2 20.91 1.45 20.58
C SER A 2 19.45 1.05 20.34
N LEU A 3 18.58 1.29 21.30
CA LEU A 3 17.14 1.02 21.17
C LEU A 3 16.54 1.73 19.94
N SER A 4 17.04 2.92 19.63
CA SER A 4 16.68 3.69 18.43
C SER A 4 17.07 2.99 17.12
N ALA A 5 18.26 2.38 17.05
CA ALA A 5 18.70 1.67 15.86
C ALA A 5 17.87 0.40 15.61
N PHE A 6 17.52 -0.33 16.69
CA PHE A 6 16.63 -1.49 16.57
C PHE A 6 15.24 -1.09 16.06
N ALA A 7 14.65 -0.04 16.65
CA ALA A 7 13.36 0.48 16.21
C ALA A 7 13.40 0.95 14.74
N PHE A 8 14.47 1.63 14.32
CA PHE A 8 14.65 2.07 12.94
C PHE A 8 14.63 0.90 11.96
N TYR A 9 15.42 -0.15 12.20
CA TYR A 9 15.43 -1.32 11.32
C TYR A 9 14.10 -2.05 11.29
N LEU A 10 13.41 -2.16 12.43
CA LEU A 10 12.08 -2.75 12.50
C LEU A 10 11.08 -1.99 11.62
N PHE A 11 10.95 -0.68 11.83
CA PHE A 11 10.03 0.16 11.03
C PHE A 11 10.43 0.21 9.56
N ALA A 12 11.73 0.24 9.23
CA ALA A 12 12.21 0.26 7.85
C ALA A 12 11.85 -1.04 7.11
N VAL A 13 12.11 -2.20 7.72
CA VAL A 13 11.77 -3.50 7.12
C VAL A 13 10.26 -3.61 6.91
N ILE A 14 9.44 -3.25 7.91
CA ILE A 14 7.99 -3.30 7.78
C ILE A 14 7.50 -2.33 6.69
N THR A 15 8.09 -1.13 6.58
CA THR A 15 7.73 -0.15 5.54
C THR A 15 8.00 -0.71 4.14
N VAL A 16 9.18 -1.31 3.92
CA VAL A 16 9.54 -1.91 2.62
C VAL A 16 8.63 -3.08 2.29
N LEU A 17 8.42 -4.00 3.24
CA LEU A 17 7.53 -5.14 3.05
C LEU A 17 6.10 -4.69 2.72
N SER A 18 5.59 -3.72 3.46
CA SER A 18 4.25 -3.15 3.21
C SER A 18 4.19 -2.51 1.82
N GLY A 19 5.20 -1.72 1.43
CA GLY A 19 5.27 -1.13 0.09
C GLY A 19 5.30 -2.17 -1.03
N THR A 20 6.03 -3.28 -0.85
CA THR A 20 5.99 -4.39 -1.82
C THR A 20 4.62 -5.09 -1.84
N ALA A 21 3.96 -5.22 -0.69
CA ALA A 21 2.62 -5.81 -0.58
C ALA A 21 1.54 -4.96 -1.28
N VAL A 22 1.68 -3.62 -1.28
CA VAL A 22 0.79 -2.72 -2.04
C VAL A 22 0.78 -3.06 -3.52
N ILE A 23 1.96 -3.30 -4.11
CA ILE A 23 2.13 -3.53 -5.55
C ILE A 23 1.76 -4.97 -5.93
N THR A 24 2.05 -5.94 -5.05
CA THR A 24 1.82 -7.37 -5.33
C THR A 24 0.37 -7.82 -5.07
N SER A 25 -0.40 -7.06 -4.29
CA SER A 25 -1.79 -7.38 -3.99
C SER A 25 -2.68 -7.19 -5.23
N LYS A 26 -3.41 -8.25 -5.60
CA LYS A 26 -4.35 -8.25 -6.74
C LYS A 26 -5.64 -7.50 -6.45
N ASN A 27 -6.04 -7.45 -5.18
CA ASN A 27 -7.27 -6.79 -4.76
C ASN A 27 -6.92 -5.37 -4.29
N PRO A 28 -7.46 -4.33 -4.93
CA PRO A 28 -7.06 -2.95 -4.67
C PRO A 28 -7.44 -2.51 -3.24
N VAL A 29 -8.52 -3.05 -2.67
CA VAL A 29 -8.87 -2.82 -1.25
C VAL A 29 -7.73 -3.26 -0.32
N HIS A 30 -7.19 -4.47 -0.52
CA HIS A 30 -6.06 -4.96 0.26
C HIS A 30 -4.79 -4.13 0.02
N SER A 31 -4.55 -3.68 -1.21
CA SER A 31 -3.43 -2.80 -1.54
C SER A 31 -3.48 -1.49 -0.75
N VAL A 32 -4.67 -0.90 -0.57
CA VAL A 32 -4.81 0.34 0.22
C VAL A 32 -4.58 0.10 1.72
N PHE A 33 -4.99 -1.04 2.29
CA PHE A 33 -4.66 -1.36 3.67
C PHE A 33 -3.14 -1.49 3.89
N PHE A 34 -2.41 -2.10 2.96
CA PHE A 34 -0.95 -2.14 3.02
C PHE A 34 -0.31 -0.76 2.85
N LEU A 35 -0.94 0.14 2.09
CA LEU A 35 -0.48 1.51 1.92
C LEU A 35 -0.60 2.31 3.22
N ILE A 36 -1.71 2.15 3.94
CA ILE A 36 -1.91 2.73 5.27
C ILE A 36 -0.83 2.24 6.24
N LEU A 37 -0.56 0.93 6.23
CA LEU A 37 0.49 0.33 7.06
C LEU A 37 1.87 0.90 6.72
N ALA A 38 2.19 1.09 5.43
CA ALA A 38 3.46 1.67 4.99
C ALA A 38 3.61 3.12 5.47
N PHE A 39 2.59 3.96 5.31
CA PHE A 39 2.64 5.36 5.77
C PHE A 39 2.71 5.48 7.29
N PHE A 40 2.05 4.60 8.02
CA PHE A 40 2.14 4.58 9.48
C PHE A 40 3.56 4.23 9.97
N ASN A 41 4.19 3.21 9.37
CA ASN A 41 5.57 2.86 9.70
C ASN A 41 6.56 3.97 9.27
N ALA A 42 6.31 4.63 8.13
CA ALA A 42 7.09 5.78 7.70
C ALA A 42 6.97 6.98 8.66
N ALA A 43 5.80 7.22 9.24
CA ALA A 43 5.63 8.23 10.30
C ALA A 43 6.49 7.90 11.53
N GLY A 44 6.54 6.62 11.92
CA GLY A 44 7.44 6.13 12.98
C GLY A 44 8.92 6.41 12.68
N LEU A 45 9.35 6.20 11.43
CA LEU A 45 10.71 6.55 10.99
C LEU A 45 10.98 8.05 11.07
N PHE A 46 10.02 8.90 10.68
CA PHE A 46 10.17 10.35 10.78
C PHE A 46 10.26 10.83 12.23
N ILE A 47 9.51 10.22 13.16
CA ILE A 47 9.63 10.50 14.60
C ILE A 47 11.03 10.14 15.10
N LEU A 48 11.57 8.98 14.71
CA LEU A 48 12.93 8.56 15.09
C LEU A 48 14.02 9.49 14.56
N MET A 49 13.78 10.16 13.43
CA MET A 49 14.68 11.17 12.85
C MET A 49 14.49 12.58 13.45
N GLY A 50 13.56 12.77 14.39
CA GLY A 50 13.23 14.07 14.99
C GLY A 50 12.35 14.96 14.10
N ALA A 51 11.76 14.42 13.03
CA ALA A 51 10.88 15.13 12.11
C ALA A 51 9.40 14.98 12.49
N GLU A 52 9.05 15.40 13.71
CA GLU A 52 7.74 15.18 14.34
C GLU A 52 6.59 15.81 13.54
N PHE A 53 6.76 17.06 13.11
CA PHE A 53 5.76 17.80 12.35
C PHE A 53 5.42 17.11 11.02
N VAL A 54 6.44 16.61 10.32
CA VAL A 54 6.28 15.89 9.06
C VAL A 54 5.57 14.55 9.29
N ALA A 55 5.93 13.83 10.35
CA ALA A 55 5.26 12.58 10.73
C ALA A 55 3.77 12.80 10.98
N MET A 56 3.41 13.86 11.70
CA MET A 56 2.01 14.20 11.99
C MET A 56 1.22 14.54 10.72
N ILE A 57 1.80 15.35 9.83
CA ILE A 57 1.17 15.65 8.54
C ILE A 57 1.00 14.39 7.69
N LEU A 58 2.00 13.50 7.68
CA LEU A 58 1.94 12.25 6.94
C LEU A 58 0.72 11.42 7.38
N VAL A 59 0.51 11.29 8.70
CA VAL A 59 -0.64 10.55 9.24
C VAL A 59 -1.95 11.26 8.92
N ILE A 60 -2.06 12.57 9.19
CA ILE A 60 -3.32 13.29 9.03
C ILE A 60 -3.75 13.37 7.55
N VAL A 61 -2.83 13.75 6.67
CA VAL A 61 -3.16 14.00 5.25
C VAL A 61 -3.17 12.69 4.47
N TYR A 62 -2.12 11.88 4.56
CA TYR A 62 -2.01 10.69 3.71
C TYR A 62 -2.81 9.50 4.26
N VAL A 63 -2.69 9.19 5.54
CA VAL A 63 -3.47 8.10 6.14
C VAL A 63 -4.92 8.51 6.37
N GLY A 64 -5.15 9.72 6.89
CA GLY A 64 -6.49 10.20 7.26
C GLY A 64 -7.36 10.57 6.06
N ALA A 65 -6.87 11.40 5.14
CA ALA A 65 -7.66 11.85 3.99
C ALA A 65 -7.43 10.99 2.74
N VAL A 66 -6.19 10.94 2.25
CA VAL A 66 -5.90 10.35 0.93
C VAL A 66 -6.22 8.85 0.89
N ALA A 67 -5.70 8.06 1.83
CA ALA A 67 -5.93 6.61 1.83
C ALA A 67 -7.41 6.24 2.01
N VAL A 68 -8.14 6.99 2.85
CA VAL A 68 -9.59 6.79 3.03
C VAL A 68 -10.36 7.13 1.75
N LEU A 69 -10.00 8.22 1.07
CA LEU A 69 -10.57 8.54 -0.25
C LEU A 69 -10.30 7.43 -1.27
N PHE A 70 -9.08 6.88 -1.29
CA PHE A 70 -8.76 5.73 -2.13
C PHE A 70 -9.62 4.50 -1.78
N LEU A 71 -9.84 4.20 -0.50
CA LEU A 71 -10.75 3.10 -0.10
C LEU A 71 -12.16 3.31 -0.65
N PHE A 72 -12.72 4.51 -0.51
CA PHE A 72 -14.05 4.81 -1.03
C PHE A 72 -14.13 4.67 -2.56
N VAL A 73 -13.16 5.24 -3.29
CA VAL A 73 -13.10 5.17 -4.76
C VAL A 73 -12.95 3.73 -5.24
N VAL A 74 -12.04 2.98 -4.62
CA VAL A 74 -11.74 1.60 -5.00
C VAL A 74 -12.90 0.66 -4.68
N MET A 75 -13.65 0.88 -3.59
CA MET A 75 -14.80 0.05 -3.26
C MET A 75 -16.02 0.32 -4.16
N MET A 76 -16.18 1.57 -4.62
CA MET A 76 -17.25 1.94 -5.54
C MET A 76 -16.97 1.47 -6.97
N LEU A 77 -15.70 1.36 -7.35
CA LEU A 77 -15.27 0.72 -8.58
C LEU A 77 -15.36 -0.81 -8.41
N ASP A 78 -16.30 -1.44 -9.11
CA ASP A 78 -16.35 -2.89 -9.19
C ASP A 78 -15.19 -3.40 -10.07
N VAL A 79 -14.03 -3.63 -9.45
CA VAL A 79 -12.83 -4.08 -10.17
C VAL A 79 -12.88 -5.60 -10.32
N ASP A 80 -13.67 -6.08 -11.27
CA ASP A 80 -13.83 -7.51 -11.54
C ASP A 80 -12.68 -8.05 -12.40
N PHE A 81 -11.55 -8.37 -11.75
CA PHE A 81 -10.38 -8.99 -12.42
C PHE A 81 -10.69 -10.36 -13.05
N VAL A 82 -11.84 -10.97 -12.72
CA VAL A 82 -12.26 -12.28 -13.26
C VAL A 82 -12.70 -12.16 -14.72
N GLU A 83 -13.26 -11.02 -15.14
CA GLU A 83 -13.68 -10.79 -16.52
C GLU A 83 -12.51 -10.60 -17.48
N LEU A 84 -11.45 -9.89 -17.06
CA LEU A 84 -10.25 -9.67 -17.87
C LEU A 84 -9.53 -10.98 -18.23
N LYS A 85 -9.50 -11.95 -17.30
CA LYS A 85 -8.84 -13.25 -17.52
C LYS A 85 -9.66 -14.15 -18.46
N ARG A 86 -10.99 -14.04 -18.48
CA ARG A 86 -11.87 -14.79 -19.39
C ARG A 86 -11.77 -14.33 -20.84
N GLY A 87 -11.61 -13.03 -21.08
CA GLY A 87 -11.44 -12.48 -22.43
C GLY A 87 -10.18 -13.04 -23.13
N THR A 88 -9.05 -13.12 -22.42
CA THR A 88 -7.77 -13.57 -23.00
C THR A 88 -7.76 -15.06 -23.35
N LEU A 89 -8.39 -15.92 -22.53
CA LEU A 89 -8.44 -17.37 -22.76
C LEU A 89 -9.29 -17.75 -23.97
N ARG A 90 -10.24 -16.90 -24.38
CA ARG A 90 -11.14 -17.14 -25.50
C ARG A 90 -10.53 -16.84 -26.87
N TYR A 91 -9.46 -16.04 -26.93
CA TYR A 91 -8.72 -15.75 -28.19
C TYR A 91 -7.47 -16.61 -28.40
N TRP A 92 -7.03 -17.37 -27.38
CA TRP A 92 -5.90 -18.31 -27.52
C TRP A 92 -6.05 -19.26 -28.71
N PRO A 93 -7.23 -19.87 -29.01
CA PRO A 93 -7.33 -20.76 -30.17
C PRO A 93 -7.25 -20.06 -31.54
N PHE A 94 -7.45 -18.74 -31.62
CA PHE A 94 -7.35 -17.98 -32.88
C PHE A 94 -5.94 -17.40 -33.12
N ALA A 95 -5.08 -17.33 -32.10
CA ALA A 95 -3.72 -16.84 -32.24
C ALA A 95 -2.74 -17.92 -32.74
N VAL A 96 -3.17 -19.19 -32.77
CA VAL A 96 -2.36 -20.37 -33.12
C VAL A 96 -2.68 -20.88 -34.53
N LEU A 97 -3.67 -20.29 -35.21
CA LEU A 97 -4.15 -20.68 -36.54
C LEU A 97 -3.77 -19.59 -37.56
#